data_AF-A0A6N4SPY2-F1
#
_entry.id   AF-A0A6N4SPY2-F1
#
_cell.length_a   1.000
_cell.length_b   1.000
_cell.length_c   1.000
_cell.angle_alpha   90.00
_cell.angle_beta   90.00
_cell.angle_gamma   90.00
#
_symmetry.space_group_name_H-M   'P 1'
#
loop_
_entity.id
_entity.type
_entity.pdbx_description
1 polymer ?
#
loop_
_entity_poly.entity_id
_entity_poly.type
_entity_poly.pdbx_seq_one_letter_code
_entity_poly.pdbx_strand_id
1 'polypeptide(L)'
;MHIFLTIIVTFLCMPWPAMIMMSPMMIAAPGFANKKSYIICAMLFFIYPSGIFLLLKLTGYSFYGTDPIWWAAAACIAGMLVSLLYQLPKQLYNTWKGISNYDYFITDTSVYFNGSKLKNADAKTFTHFNNRGYYSKDKNQVYYNSKKIDTADAATFQPLLHDDTKSFWHDKNNAYYQWNQRIKGADGASLEYAGERYVYDRKHVFFENTLLQDADRTTFKTMPGNTGKDNKNVFIRSIKVTAVKDPASFEIISIQDELFGKDKNQIYALHYSAEQPLIPFPDADIATFEVIGEQYAKDKNKVYYYSYHLNEIRVLADADPETFTLYFDQSRRTDATDGKKYYRAGILHAEQKSN
;
A
#
# COMPACT_ATOMS: atom_id res chain seq x y z
N MET A 1 -22.71 -42.11 -34.78
CA MET A 1 -21.44 -42.29 -34.04
C MET A 1 -20.57 -41.04 -34.06
N HIS A 2 -20.36 -40.41 -35.23
CA HIS A 2 -19.53 -39.19 -35.39
C HIS A 2 -19.98 -37.97 -34.53
N ILE A 3 -21.28 -37.65 -34.52
CA ILE A 3 -21.85 -36.55 -33.70
C ILE A 3 -21.72 -36.84 -32.20
N PHE A 4 -22.02 -38.07 -31.78
CA PHE A 4 -21.92 -38.49 -30.38
C PHE A 4 -20.49 -38.36 -29.85
N LEU A 5 -19.49 -38.79 -30.63
CA LEU A 5 -18.08 -38.66 -30.26
C LEU A 5 -17.63 -37.20 -30.18
N THR A 6 -18.09 -36.35 -31.12
CA THR A 6 -17.83 -34.91 -31.10
C THR A 6 -18.39 -34.26 -29.84
N ILE A 7 -19.62 -34.60 -29.45
CA ILE A 7 -20.26 -34.10 -28.22
C ILE A 7 -19.44 -34.49 -26.99
N ILE A 8 -19.00 -35.75 -26.89
CA ILE A 8 -18.16 -36.22 -25.77
C ILE A 8 -16.85 -35.43 -25.70
N VAL A 9 -16.14 -35.29 -26.83
CA VAL A 9 -14.86 -34.54 -26.87
C VAL A 9 -15.07 -33.08 -26.46
N THR A 10 -16.15 -32.45 -26.91
CA THR A 10 -16.52 -31.10 -26.50
C THR A 10 -16.74 -31.01 -24.99
N PHE A 11 -17.50 -31.93 -24.39
CA PHE A 11 -17.72 -31.95 -22.93
C PHE A 11 -16.42 -32.16 -22.15
N LEU A 12 -15.52 -33.02 -22.62
CA LEU A 12 -14.24 -33.25 -21.94
C LEU A 12 -13.30 -32.03 -22.02
N CYS A 13 -13.37 -31.24 -23.10
CA CYS A 13 -12.54 -30.05 -23.27
C CYS A 13 -13.16 -28.77 -22.68
N MET A 14 -14.49 -28.74 -22.48
CA MET A 14 -15.25 -27.55 -22.03
C MET A 14 -14.72 -26.91 -20.72
N PRO A 15 -14.25 -27.66 -19.71
CA PRO A 15 -13.73 -27.05 -18.48
C PRO A 15 -12.38 -26.33 -18.67
N TRP A 16 -11.63 -26.64 -19.73
CA TRP A 16 -10.24 -26.22 -19.88
C TRP A 16 -10.04 -24.69 -19.86
N PRO A 17 -10.85 -23.87 -20.58
CA PRO A 17 -10.72 -22.40 -20.50
C PRO A 17 -11.00 -21.85 -19.10
N ALA A 18 -12.05 -22.34 -18.42
CA ALA A 18 -12.38 -21.92 -17.06
C ALA A 18 -11.25 -22.24 -16.08
N MET A 19 -10.62 -23.40 -16.24
CA MET A 19 -9.52 -23.83 -15.39
C MET A 19 -8.22 -23.08 -15.67
N ILE A 20 -7.95 -22.69 -16.93
CA ILE A 20 -6.86 -21.75 -17.24
C ILE A 20 -7.12 -20.41 -16.54
N MET A 21 -8.36 -19.91 -16.52
CA MET A 21 -8.68 -18.67 -15.81
C MET A 21 -8.52 -18.80 -14.28
N MET A 22 -8.81 -19.96 -13.70
CA MET A 22 -8.63 -20.22 -12.27
C MET A 22 -7.18 -20.61 -11.89
N SER A 23 -6.29 -20.80 -12.86
CA SER A 23 -4.90 -21.20 -12.64
C SER A 23 -4.06 -20.27 -11.74
N PRO A 24 -4.25 -18.92 -11.73
CA PRO A 24 -3.48 -18.07 -10.83
C PRO A 24 -3.67 -18.45 -9.37
N MET A 25 -4.89 -18.79 -8.96
CA MET A 25 -5.21 -19.14 -7.57
C MET A 25 -4.56 -20.46 -7.16
N MET A 26 -4.58 -21.46 -8.05
CA MET A 26 -3.93 -22.75 -7.81
C MET A 26 -2.41 -22.61 -7.64
N ILE A 27 -1.77 -21.81 -8.49
CA ILE A 27 -0.31 -21.64 -8.51
C ILE A 27 0.15 -20.73 -7.36
N ALA A 28 -0.67 -19.76 -6.96
CA ALA A 28 -0.40 -18.89 -5.82
C ALA A 28 -0.56 -19.59 -4.46
N ALA A 29 -1.11 -20.81 -4.43
CA ALA A 29 -1.30 -21.55 -3.19
C ALA A 29 0.04 -21.77 -2.44
N PRO A 30 0.10 -21.54 -1.12
CA PRO A 30 1.32 -21.74 -0.34
C PRO A 30 1.89 -23.14 -0.50
N GLY A 31 3.20 -23.23 -0.79
CA GLY A 31 3.91 -24.49 -0.96
C GLY A 31 3.72 -25.16 -2.33
N PHE A 32 2.90 -24.61 -3.23
CA PHE A 32 2.75 -25.12 -4.60
C PHE A 32 4.10 -25.23 -5.33
N ALA A 33 4.86 -24.13 -5.34
CA ALA A 33 6.08 -24.02 -6.13
C ALA A 33 7.22 -24.92 -5.62
N ASN A 34 7.11 -25.53 -4.44
CA ASN A 34 8.10 -26.46 -3.90
C ASN A 34 7.67 -27.94 -3.95
N LYS A 35 6.49 -28.26 -4.50
CA LYS A 35 5.98 -29.64 -4.60
C LYS A 35 5.99 -30.13 -6.05
N LYS A 36 6.90 -31.07 -6.35
CA LYS A 36 7.06 -31.70 -7.68
C LYS A 36 5.74 -32.19 -8.28
N SER A 37 4.95 -32.92 -7.49
CA SER A 37 3.68 -33.49 -7.93
C SER A 37 2.67 -32.42 -8.34
N TYR A 38 2.63 -31.29 -7.65
CA TYR A 38 1.69 -30.20 -7.96
C TYR A 38 2.08 -29.49 -9.25
N ILE A 39 3.37 -29.22 -9.44
CA ILE A 39 3.88 -28.58 -10.66
C ILE A 39 3.64 -29.48 -11.89
N ILE A 40 3.97 -30.78 -11.79
CA ILE A 40 3.73 -31.75 -12.87
C ILE A 40 2.24 -31.85 -13.17
N CYS A 41 1.40 -31.95 -12.13
CA CYS A 41 -0.05 -31.99 -12.29
C CYS A 41 -0.56 -30.76 -13.05
N ALA A 42 -0.14 -29.55 -12.66
CA ALA A 42 -0.53 -28.32 -13.35
C ALA A 42 -0.08 -28.28 -14.82
N MET A 43 1.15 -28.69 -15.12
CA MET A 43 1.66 -28.74 -16.50
C MET A 43 0.86 -29.72 -17.36
N LEU A 44 0.59 -30.94 -16.85
CA LEU A 44 -0.25 -31.93 -17.54
C LEU A 44 -1.68 -31.42 -17.71
N PHE A 45 -2.19 -30.73 -16.69
CA PHE A 45 -3.52 -30.14 -16.70
C PHE A 45 -3.64 -29.03 -17.76
N PHE A 46 -2.62 -28.22 -18.00
CA PHE A 46 -2.70 -27.21 -19.06
C PHE A 46 -2.68 -27.79 -20.47
N ILE A 47 -2.18 -29.01 -20.66
CA ILE A 47 -2.09 -29.64 -22.00
C ILE A 47 -3.07 -30.80 -22.20
N TYR A 48 -3.91 -31.16 -21.22
CA TYR A 48 -4.74 -32.37 -21.28
C TYR A 48 -5.66 -32.46 -22.51
N PRO A 49 -6.25 -31.36 -23.05
CA PRO A 49 -7.08 -31.47 -24.25
C PRO A 49 -6.28 -31.95 -25.47
N SER A 50 -4.98 -31.68 -25.51
CA SER A 50 -4.10 -32.19 -26.58
C SER A 50 -4.13 -33.72 -26.64
N GLY A 51 -4.08 -34.38 -25.48
CA GLY A 51 -4.20 -35.84 -25.40
C GLY A 51 -5.56 -36.36 -25.90
N ILE A 52 -6.65 -35.65 -25.59
CA ILE A 52 -8.00 -36.02 -26.06
C ILE A 52 -8.08 -35.95 -27.59
N PHE A 53 -7.56 -34.88 -28.19
CA PHE A 53 -7.56 -34.73 -29.65
C PHE A 53 -6.62 -35.72 -30.35
N LEU A 54 -5.49 -36.08 -29.74
CA LEU A 54 -4.62 -37.14 -30.26
C LEU A 54 -5.32 -38.51 -30.22
N LEU A 55 -6.05 -38.82 -29.15
CA LEU A 55 -6.85 -40.05 -29.08
C LEU A 55 -7.96 -40.04 -30.14
N LEU A 56 -8.65 -38.91 -30.33
CA LEU A 56 -9.63 -38.76 -31.41
C LEU A 56 -9.00 -38.98 -32.79
N LYS A 57 -7.78 -38.48 -33.02
CA LYS A 57 -7.05 -38.70 -34.27
C LYS A 57 -6.82 -40.18 -34.56
N LEU A 58 -6.45 -40.97 -33.56
CA LEU A 58 -6.20 -42.42 -33.71
C LEU A 58 -7.45 -43.19 -34.15
N THR A 59 -8.65 -42.67 -33.85
CA THR A 59 -9.91 -43.29 -34.28
C THR A 59 -10.33 -42.96 -35.72
N GLY A 60 -9.60 -42.06 -36.40
CA GLY A 60 -9.90 -41.63 -37.76
C GLY A 60 -11.05 -40.63 -37.91
N TYR A 61 -11.65 -40.16 -36.80
CA TYR A 61 -12.74 -39.19 -36.83
C TYR A 61 -12.23 -37.74 -36.86
N SER A 62 -13.02 -36.86 -37.51
CA SER A 62 -12.80 -35.41 -37.52
C SER A 62 -13.50 -34.72 -36.35
N PHE A 63 -12.98 -33.60 -35.87
CA PHE A 63 -13.65 -32.73 -34.90
C PHE A 63 -14.21 -31.50 -35.63
N TYR A 64 -15.54 -31.31 -35.63
CA TYR A 64 -16.22 -30.24 -36.39
C TYR A 64 -15.74 -30.09 -37.85
N GLY A 65 -15.53 -31.22 -38.54
CA GLY A 65 -15.08 -31.24 -39.94
C GLY A 65 -13.58 -30.95 -40.16
N THR A 66 -12.81 -30.81 -39.08
CA THR A 66 -11.37 -30.55 -39.14
C THR A 66 -10.55 -31.71 -38.57
N ASP A 67 -9.29 -31.80 -38.99
CA ASP A 67 -8.36 -32.81 -38.48
C ASP A 67 -8.02 -32.54 -37.00
N PRO A 68 -8.26 -33.49 -36.07
CA PRO A 68 -7.99 -33.30 -34.65
C PRO A 68 -6.53 -32.93 -34.32
N ILE A 69 -5.57 -33.23 -35.21
CA ILE A 69 -4.17 -32.87 -34.97
C ILE A 69 -3.96 -31.36 -34.78
N TRP A 70 -4.73 -30.52 -35.48
CA TRP A 70 -4.63 -29.07 -35.35
C TRP A 70 -5.14 -28.56 -34.00
N TRP A 71 -6.21 -29.18 -33.49
CA TRP A 71 -6.72 -28.92 -32.14
C TRP A 71 -5.75 -29.41 -31.07
N ALA A 72 -5.14 -30.58 -31.27
CA ALA A 72 -4.12 -31.10 -30.38
C ALA A 72 -2.91 -30.16 -30.29
N ALA A 73 -2.44 -29.67 -31.44
CA ALA A 73 -1.33 -28.72 -31.52
C ALA A 73 -1.68 -27.38 -30.86
N ALA A 74 -2.85 -26.81 -31.16
CA ALA A 74 -3.30 -25.55 -30.58
C ALA A 74 -3.41 -25.63 -29.05
N ALA A 75 -4.03 -26.69 -28.52
CA ALA A 75 -4.15 -26.90 -27.09
C ALA A 75 -2.78 -27.08 -26.40
N CYS A 76 -1.87 -27.84 -27.03
CA CYS A 76 -0.52 -28.03 -26.54
C CYS A 76 0.25 -26.70 -26.47
N ILE A 77 0.23 -25.92 -27.55
CA ILE A 77 0.89 -24.61 -27.62
C ILE A 77 0.35 -23.68 -26.55
N ALA A 78 -0.98 -23.56 -26.42
CA ALA A 78 -1.60 -22.73 -25.40
C ALA A 78 -1.19 -23.18 -23.99
N GLY A 79 -1.25 -24.47 -23.68
CA GLY A 79 -0.87 -24.99 -22.37
C GLY A 79 0.62 -24.81 -22.05
N MET A 80 1.50 -24.93 -23.04
CA MET A 80 2.93 -24.64 -22.89
C MET A 80 3.18 -23.15 -22.63
N LEU A 81 2.48 -22.25 -23.36
CA LEU A 81 2.57 -20.80 -23.15
C LEU A 81 2.13 -20.43 -21.73
N VAL A 82 1.03 -20.99 -21.24
CA VAL A 82 0.56 -20.79 -19.86
C VAL A 82 1.58 -21.32 -18.85
N SER A 83 2.15 -22.51 -19.09
CA SER A 83 3.19 -23.10 -18.22
C SER A 83 4.45 -22.22 -18.14
N LEU A 84 4.86 -21.62 -19.27
CA LEU A 84 6.00 -20.71 -19.35
C LEU A 84 5.71 -19.38 -18.67
N LEU A 85 4.50 -18.82 -18.84
CA LEU A 85 4.06 -17.60 -18.17
C LEU A 85 4.21 -17.71 -16.64
N TYR A 86 3.85 -18.86 -16.08
CA TYR A 86 4.01 -19.15 -14.65
C TYR A 86 5.36 -19.72 -14.25
N GLN A 87 6.29 -19.89 -15.20
CA GLN A 87 7.63 -20.41 -14.98
C GLN A 87 7.65 -21.82 -14.36
N LEU A 88 6.62 -22.64 -14.60
CA LEU A 88 6.51 -24.00 -14.05
C LEU A 88 7.70 -24.91 -14.39
N PRO A 89 8.28 -24.87 -15.61
CA PRO A 89 9.48 -25.65 -15.90
C PRO A 89 10.68 -25.28 -15.00
N LYS A 90 10.87 -24.00 -14.71
CA LYS A 90 11.92 -23.52 -13.79
C LYS A 90 11.66 -24.02 -12.37
N GLN A 91 10.41 -23.91 -11.90
CA GLN A 91 10.04 -24.38 -10.57
C GLN A 91 10.27 -25.89 -10.43
N LEU A 92 9.89 -26.68 -11.45
CA LEU A 92 10.11 -28.12 -11.50
C LEU A 92 11.61 -28.45 -11.47
N TYR A 93 12.41 -27.78 -12.29
CA TYR A 93 13.86 -27.94 -12.29
C TYR A 93 14.46 -27.67 -10.90
N ASN A 94 14.05 -26.57 -10.25
CA ASN A 94 14.51 -26.20 -8.92
C ASN A 94 14.17 -27.26 -7.88
N THR A 95 12.92 -27.73 -7.84
CA THR A 95 12.53 -28.82 -6.91
C THR A 95 13.30 -30.11 -7.16
N TRP A 96 13.66 -30.41 -8.41
CA TRP A 96 14.49 -31.58 -8.73
C TRP A 96 15.92 -31.43 -8.20
N LYS A 97 16.47 -30.21 -8.23
CA LYS A 97 17.78 -29.85 -7.68
C LYS A 97 17.77 -29.54 -6.18
N GLY A 98 16.62 -29.59 -5.50
CA GLY A 98 16.49 -29.22 -4.09
C GLY A 98 16.63 -27.72 -3.81
N ILE A 99 16.45 -26.86 -4.82
CA ILE A 99 16.47 -25.41 -4.70
C ILE A 99 15.05 -24.93 -4.33
N SER A 100 14.94 -24.10 -3.29
CA SER A 100 13.64 -23.49 -2.93
C SER A 100 13.21 -22.47 -3.98
N ASN A 101 11.93 -22.55 -4.37
CA ASN A 101 11.25 -21.54 -5.19
C ASN A 101 10.65 -20.39 -4.36
N TYR A 102 10.79 -20.42 -3.03
CA TYR A 102 10.37 -19.35 -2.12
C TYR A 102 11.58 -18.77 -1.39
N ASP A 103 11.54 -17.45 -1.21
CA ASP A 103 12.50 -16.66 -0.43
C ASP A 103 13.95 -16.91 -0.84
N TYR A 104 14.89 -16.65 0.08
CA TYR A 104 16.30 -16.90 -0.12
C TYR A 104 16.65 -18.37 0.10
N PHE A 105 17.42 -18.93 -0.83
CA PHE A 105 18.06 -20.23 -0.69
C PHE A 105 19.55 -20.06 -0.95
N ILE A 106 20.37 -20.35 0.05
CA ILE A 106 21.82 -20.09 0.04
C ILE A 106 22.54 -21.44 0.10
N THR A 107 23.45 -21.67 -0.84
CA THR A 107 24.40 -22.79 -0.82
C THR A 107 25.81 -22.26 -0.59
N ASP A 108 26.81 -23.14 -0.46
CA ASP A 108 28.21 -22.72 -0.25
C ASP A 108 28.79 -21.83 -1.38
N THR A 109 28.16 -21.86 -2.55
CA THR A 109 28.68 -21.20 -3.77
C THR A 109 27.68 -20.29 -4.46
N SER A 110 26.39 -20.34 -4.09
CA SER A 110 25.34 -19.64 -4.84
C SER A 110 24.21 -19.17 -3.93
N VAL A 111 23.63 -18.04 -4.29
CA VAL A 111 22.43 -17.49 -3.66
C VAL A 111 21.30 -17.51 -4.68
N TYR A 112 20.11 -17.91 -4.24
CA TYR A 112 18.88 -17.90 -5.03
C TYR A 112 17.83 -17.08 -4.29
N PHE A 113 16.97 -16.41 -5.05
CA PHE A 113 15.78 -15.73 -4.54
C PHE A 113 14.59 -16.13 -5.41
N ASN A 114 13.52 -16.64 -4.79
CA ASN A 114 12.34 -17.16 -5.49
C ASN A 114 12.73 -18.11 -6.64
N GLY A 115 13.64 -19.05 -6.35
CA GLY A 115 14.16 -20.03 -7.30
C GLY A 115 15.06 -19.49 -8.40
N SER A 116 15.40 -18.20 -8.39
CA SER A 116 16.24 -17.57 -9.42
C SER A 116 17.62 -17.27 -8.84
N LYS A 117 18.68 -17.69 -9.52
CA LYS A 117 20.06 -17.46 -9.06
C LYS A 117 20.40 -15.98 -9.10
N LEU A 118 20.93 -15.44 -7.99
CA LEU A 118 21.46 -14.09 -7.93
C LEU A 118 22.83 -14.06 -8.61
N LYS A 119 22.94 -13.24 -9.65
CA LYS A 119 24.19 -13.10 -10.41
C LYS A 119 25.24 -12.41 -9.57
N ASN A 120 26.44 -13.00 -9.53
CA ASN A 120 27.64 -12.49 -8.85
C ASN A 120 27.50 -12.34 -7.32
N ALA A 121 26.49 -12.96 -6.70
CA ALA A 121 26.35 -12.94 -5.25
C ALA A 121 27.45 -13.77 -4.58
N ASP A 122 28.07 -13.19 -3.56
CA ASP A 122 29.01 -13.91 -2.69
C ASP A 122 28.21 -14.64 -1.62
N ALA A 123 28.01 -15.95 -1.80
CA ALA A 123 27.15 -16.75 -0.94
C ALA A 123 27.66 -16.85 0.50
N LYS A 124 28.98 -16.79 0.71
CA LYS A 124 29.61 -16.92 2.04
C LYS A 124 29.35 -15.70 2.93
N THR A 125 29.19 -14.52 2.33
CA THR A 125 28.96 -13.26 3.04
C THR A 125 27.53 -12.75 2.91
N PHE A 126 26.66 -13.53 2.26
CA PHE A 126 25.29 -13.12 1.99
C PHE A 126 24.47 -13.03 3.27
N THR A 127 23.79 -11.91 3.44
CA THR A 127 22.92 -11.58 4.56
C THR A 127 21.62 -11.02 4.02
N HIS A 128 20.50 -11.45 4.58
CA HIS A 128 19.17 -10.98 4.20
C HIS A 128 18.39 -10.52 5.44
N PHE A 129 17.48 -9.57 5.26
CA PHE A 129 16.80 -8.90 6.37
C PHE A 129 15.29 -9.20 6.40
N ASN A 130 14.93 -10.49 6.53
CA ASN A 130 13.55 -11.00 6.38
C ASN A 130 12.47 -10.26 7.20
N ASN A 131 12.83 -9.61 8.29
CA ASN A 131 11.90 -8.90 9.19
C ASN A 131 11.83 -7.38 8.95
N ARG A 132 12.54 -6.86 7.94
CA ARG A 132 12.70 -5.42 7.72
C ARG A 132 12.68 -5.01 6.24
N GLY A 133 12.06 -5.82 5.37
CA GLY A 133 11.90 -5.56 3.94
C GLY A 133 12.70 -6.51 3.05
N TYR A 134 12.71 -6.24 1.74
CA TYR A 134 13.33 -7.12 0.72
C TYR A 134 14.79 -6.77 0.42
N TYR A 135 15.48 -6.13 1.36
CA TYR A 135 16.91 -5.88 1.23
C TYR A 135 17.71 -7.12 1.60
N SER A 136 18.82 -7.29 0.88
CA SER A 136 19.88 -8.23 1.20
C SER A 136 21.20 -7.65 0.74
N LYS A 137 22.30 -8.18 1.24
CA LYS A 137 23.63 -7.77 0.82
C LYS A 137 24.61 -8.92 0.93
N ASP A 138 25.69 -8.82 0.18
CA ASP A 138 26.93 -9.53 0.43
C ASP A 138 28.05 -8.51 0.66
N LYS A 139 29.31 -8.96 0.78
CA LYS A 139 30.45 -8.05 1.00
C LYS A 139 30.68 -7.03 -0.13
N ASN A 140 30.18 -7.29 -1.34
CA ASN A 140 30.45 -6.50 -2.54
C ASN A 140 29.25 -5.64 -2.97
N GLN A 141 28.02 -6.10 -2.72
CA GLN A 141 26.82 -5.49 -3.29
C GLN A 141 25.58 -5.62 -2.41
N VAL A 142 24.67 -4.66 -2.59
CA VAL A 142 23.34 -4.63 -1.96
C VAL A 142 22.29 -4.94 -3.02
N TYR A 143 21.24 -5.63 -2.60
CA TYR A 143 20.11 -6.00 -3.43
C TYR A 143 18.81 -5.53 -2.80
N TYR A 144 17.85 -5.21 -3.66
CA TYR A 144 16.46 -5.08 -3.32
C TYR A 144 15.64 -6.00 -4.22
N ASN A 145 14.91 -6.96 -3.63
CA ASN A 145 14.07 -7.91 -4.38
C ASN A 145 14.84 -8.59 -5.54
N SER A 146 16.02 -9.14 -5.25
CA SER A 146 17.02 -9.73 -6.18
C SER A 146 17.71 -8.78 -7.18
N LYS A 147 17.32 -7.51 -7.25
CA LYS A 147 17.96 -6.52 -8.12
C LYS A 147 19.09 -5.82 -7.37
N LYS A 148 20.28 -5.77 -7.98
CA LYS A 148 21.42 -5.02 -7.46
C LYS A 148 21.08 -3.53 -7.38
N ILE A 149 21.53 -2.87 -6.32
CA ILE A 149 21.47 -1.42 -6.14
C ILE A 149 22.85 -0.85 -6.42
N ASP A 150 23.07 -0.31 -7.61
CA ASP A 150 24.42 0.08 -8.06
C ASP A 150 25.04 1.21 -7.25
N THR A 151 24.25 2.10 -6.67
CA THR A 151 24.76 3.24 -5.90
C THR A 151 25.06 2.91 -4.45
N ALA A 152 24.65 1.74 -3.95
CA ALA A 152 24.72 1.41 -2.54
C ALA A 152 26.11 0.94 -2.12
N ASP A 153 26.58 1.41 -0.97
CA ASP A 153 27.84 0.95 -0.37
C ASP A 153 27.59 -0.26 0.54
N ALA A 154 27.91 -1.46 0.06
CA ALA A 154 27.59 -2.71 0.77
C ALA A 154 28.23 -2.83 2.16
N ALA A 155 29.42 -2.25 2.33
CA ALA A 155 30.15 -2.28 3.59
C ALA A 155 29.39 -1.54 4.70
N THR A 156 28.80 -0.39 4.39
CA THR A 156 28.11 0.48 5.37
C THR A 156 26.58 0.40 5.30
N PHE A 157 26.02 -0.32 4.32
CA PHE A 157 24.57 -0.45 4.17
C PHE A 157 23.94 -1.18 5.36
N GLN A 158 23.00 -0.50 6.03
CA GLN A 158 22.34 -0.98 7.23
C GLN A 158 20.95 -0.33 7.40
N PRO A 159 20.05 -0.96 8.17
CA PRO A 159 18.77 -0.33 8.50
C PRO A 159 18.99 0.83 9.47
N LEU A 160 18.14 1.85 9.40
CA LEU A 160 18.22 2.99 10.30
C LEU A 160 17.86 2.57 11.74
N LEU A 161 18.66 3.00 12.71
CA LEU A 161 18.40 2.71 14.12
C LEU A 161 17.20 3.51 14.63
N HIS A 162 16.48 2.96 15.61
CA HIS A 162 15.30 3.55 16.25
C HIS A 162 14.08 3.84 15.35
N ASP A 163 14.17 3.56 14.05
CA ASP A 163 13.05 3.61 13.12
C ASP A 163 12.03 2.49 13.42
N ASP A 164 10.90 2.90 14.01
CA ASP A 164 9.74 2.07 14.34
C ASP A 164 8.95 1.60 13.11
N THR A 165 9.00 2.37 12.01
CA THR A 165 8.36 2.04 10.73
C THR A 165 9.08 0.93 9.97
N LYS A 166 10.32 0.63 10.35
CA LYS A 166 11.20 -0.35 9.68
C LYS A 166 11.43 -0.06 8.19
N SER A 167 11.22 1.17 7.76
CA SER A 167 11.20 1.55 6.35
C SER A 167 12.48 2.24 5.88
N PHE A 168 13.32 2.72 6.80
CA PHE A 168 14.50 3.52 6.48
C PHE A 168 15.79 2.70 6.51
N TRP A 169 16.64 2.97 5.52
CA TRP A 169 17.92 2.34 5.29
C TRP A 169 18.94 3.39 4.90
N HIS A 170 20.20 3.15 5.19
CA HIS A 170 21.25 4.07 4.81
C HIS A 170 22.58 3.36 4.61
N ASP A 171 23.45 4.00 3.86
CA ASP A 171 24.88 3.72 3.79
C ASP A 171 25.63 5.05 3.94
N LYS A 172 26.96 5.02 3.88
CA LYS A 172 27.79 6.22 4.07
C LYS A 172 27.54 7.33 3.03
N ASN A 173 26.95 7.03 1.88
CA ASN A 173 26.73 7.93 0.75
C ASN A 173 25.25 8.27 0.53
N ASN A 174 24.33 7.39 0.93
CA ASN A 174 22.93 7.44 0.53
C ASN A 174 22.00 7.07 1.68
N ALA A 175 20.80 7.66 1.64
CA ALA A 175 19.66 7.23 2.42
C ALA A 175 18.56 6.69 1.49
N TYR A 176 17.78 5.76 2.02
CA TYR A 176 16.71 5.07 1.31
C TYR A 176 15.48 4.96 2.20
N TYR A 177 14.33 5.15 1.57
CA TYR A 177 13.01 4.80 2.09
C TYR A 177 12.48 3.59 1.30
N GLN A 178 11.33 3.05 1.70
CA GLN A 178 10.68 1.86 1.16
C GLN A 178 10.94 1.56 -0.33
N TRP A 179 11.01 0.27 -0.67
CA TRP A 179 11.17 -0.19 -2.05
C TRP A 179 12.39 0.36 -2.80
N ASN A 180 13.53 0.57 -2.12
CA ASN A 180 14.74 1.14 -2.72
C ASN A 180 14.53 2.55 -3.31
N GLN A 181 13.69 3.35 -2.67
CA GLN A 181 13.55 4.76 -3.03
C GLN A 181 14.64 5.57 -2.35
N ARG A 182 15.60 6.07 -3.13
CA ARG A 182 16.64 6.96 -2.61
C ARG A 182 16.04 8.27 -2.14
N ILE A 183 16.38 8.69 -0.92
CA ILE A 183 16.08 10.01 -0.38
C ILE A 183 17.09 10.97 -1.01
N LYS A 184 16.68 11.67 -2.07
CA LYS A 184 17.58 12.51 -2.85
C LYS A 184 18.10 13.67 -1.99
N GLY A 185 19.42 13.85 -2.00
CA GLY A 185 20.09 14.94 -1.27
C GLY A 185 20.38 14.68 0.20
N ALA A 186 19.91 13.57 0.76
CA ALA A 186 20.19 13.20 2.15
C ALA A 186 21.63 12.69 2.33
N ASP A 187 22.29 13.14 3.39
CA ASP A 187 23.57 12.59 3.86
C ASP A 187 23.33 11.29 4.66
N GLY A 188 23.50 10.15 4.00
CA GLY A 188 23.31 8.83 4.60
C GLY A 188 24.21 8.56 5.81
N ALA A 189 25.39 9.19 5.91
CA ALA A 189 26.29 8.99 7.05
C ALA A 189 25.79 9.67 8.33
N SER A 190 24.87 10.63 8.22
CA SER A 190 24.34 11.40 9.36
C SER A 190 22.82 11.27 9.52
N LEU A 191 22.22 10.28 8.86
CA LEU A 191 20.78 10.07 8.91
C LEU A 191 20.36 9.60 10.31
N GLU A 192 19.36 10.26 10.87
CA GLU A 192 18.78 9.96 12.17
C GLU A 192 17.26 9.88 12.05
N TYR A 193 16.66 8.94 12.78
CA TYR A 193 15.20 8.82 12.84
C TYR A 193 14.61 9.82 13.83
N ALA A 194 13.56 10.52 13.39
CA ALA A 194 12.94 11.59 14.13
C ALA A 194 11.62 11.21 14.82
N GLY A 195 11.07 10.04 14.50
CA GLY A 195 9.68 9.71 14.81
C GLY A 195 8.72 10.16 13.70
N GLU A 196 7.50 9.62 13.72
CA GLU A 196 6.40 10.09 12.85
C GLU A 196 6.76 10.08 11.35
N ARG A 197 7.60 9.10 10.92
CA ARG A 197 8.14 8.96 9.56
C ARG A 197 9.04 10.10 9.08
N TYR A 198 9.46 10.98 9.98
CA TYR A 198 10.49 11.96 9.68
C TYR A 198 11.87 11.35 9.90
N VAL A 199 12.81 11.77 9.08
CA VAL A 199 14.24 11.57 9.28
C VAL A 199 14.94 12.90 9.06
N TYR A 200 16.12 13.04 9.61
CA TYR A 200 16.95 14.19 9.32
C TYR A 200 18.39 13.78 9.10
N ASP A 201 19.10 14.59 8.32
CA ASP A 201 20.56 14.56 8.25
C ASP A 201 21.13 15.78 9.00
N ARG A 202 22.43 16.06 8.85
CA ARG A 202 23.09 17.23 9.47
C ARG A 202 22.46 18.59 9.13
N LYS A 203 21.76 18.72 8.01
CA LYS A 203 21.28 20.01 7.47
C LYS A 203 19.79 20.04 7.18
N HIS A 204 19.21 18.91 6.81
CA HIS A 204 17.89 18.82 6.22
C HIS A 204 16.98 17.92 7.04
N VAL A 205 15.68 18.18 6.92
CA VAL A 205 14.62 17.34 7.43
C VAL A 205 13.85 16.76 6.25
N PHE A 206 13.50 15.48 6.35
CA PHE A 206 12.74 14.76 5.34
C PHE A 206 11.54 14.10 5.98
N PHE A 207 10.42 14.08 5.27
CA PHE A 207 9.30 13.20 5.55
C PHE A 207 9.35 12.09 4.52
N GLU A 208 9.49 10.83 4.98
CA GLU A 208 9.69 9.69 4.10
C GLU A 208 10.88 9.94 3.14
N ASN A 209 10.63 10.06 1.84
CA ASN A 209 11.67 10.33 0.83
C ASN A 209 11.71 11.79 0.35
N THR A 210 10.94 12.69 0.97
CA THR A 210 10.71 14.06 0.51
C THR A 210 11.37 15.08 1.42
N LEU A 211 12.17 15.98 0.84
CA LEU A 211 12.81 17.10 1.54
C LEU A 211 11.76 18.13 1.96
N LEU A 212 11.76 18.50 3.24
CA LEU A 212 10.98 19.64 3.74
C LEU A 212 11.75 20.93 3.45
N GLN A 213 11.26 21.69 2.48
CA GLN A 213 11.80 23.02 2.18
C GLN A 213 11.59 23.96 3.38
N ASP A 214 12.58 24.80 3.65
CA ASP A 214 12.62 25.78 4.76
C ASP A 214 12.59 25.22 6.19
N ALA A 215 12.58 23.90 6.38
CA ALA A 215 12.61 23.32 7.72
C ALA A 215 13.94 23.62 8.41
N ASP A 216 13.88 24.19 9.61
CA ASP A 216 15.06 24.37 10.45
C ASP A 216 15.34 23.10 11.24
N ARG A 217 16.31 22.32 10.73
CA ARG A 217 16.81 21.08 11.33
C ARG A 217 17.17 21.21 12.82
N THR A 218 17.66 22.37 13.26
CA THR A 218 18.17 22.54 14.63
C THR A 218 17.05 22.64 15.67
N THR A 219 15.88 23.14 15.26
CA THR A 219 14.74 23.37 16.14
C THR A 219 13.55 22.46 15.83
N PHE A 220 13.68 21.60 14.80
CA PHE A 220 12.63 20.69 14.37
C PHE A 220 12.27 19.65 15.44
N LYS A 221 10.97 19.47 15.67
CA LYS A 221 10.38 18.49 16.59
C LYS A 221 9.20 17.80 15.94
N THR A 222 9.07 16.51 16.17
CA THR A 222 7.94 15.69 15.70
C THR A 222 6.83 15.63 16.74
N MET A 223 5.60 15.45 16.27
CA MET A 223 4.36 15.39 17.04
C MET A 223 3.39 14.40 16.35
N PRO A 224 2.40 13.86 17.08
CA PRO A 224 1.44 12.90 16.52
C PRO A 224 0.78 13.35 15.22
N GLY A 225 0.35 12.39 14.41
CA GLY A 225 -0.34 12.66 13.15
C GLY A 225 0.59 13.03 12.00
N ASN A 226 1.83 12.50 12.00
CA ASN A 226 2.85 12.88 11.02
C ASN A 226 3.10 14.39 11.00
N THR A 227 3.10 15.02 12.17
CA THR A 227 3.28 16.46 12.30
C THR A 227 4.71 16.77 12.72
N GLY A 228 5.30 17.79 12.11
CA GLY A 228 6.58 18.34 12.51
C GLY A 228 6.47 19.85 12.69
N LYS A 229 7.26 20.43 13.56
CA LYS A 229 7.39 21.90 13.66
C LYS A 229 8.81 22.31 13.95
N ASP A 230 9.18 23.47 13.47
CA ASP A 230 10.35 24.22 13.92
C ASP A 230 9.87 25.55 14.54
N ASN A 231 10.79 26.46 14.88
CA ASN A 231 10.43 27.73 15.51
C ASN A 231 9.57 28.67 14.62
N LYS A 232 9.53 28.45 13.30
CA LYS A 232 8.89 29.34 12.31
C LYS A 232 7.81 28.65 11.48
N ASN A 233 7.84 27.33 11.39
CA ASN A 233 7.06 26.56 10.45
C ASN A 233 6.40 25.35 11.12
N VAL A 234 5.20 25.01 10.66
CA VAL A 234 4.54 23.74 10.96
C VAL A 234 4.41 22.95 9.67
N PHE A 235 4.62 21.65 9.75
CA PHE A 235 4.57 20.71 8.65
C PHE A 235 3.61 19.57 9.01
N ILE A 236 2.77 19.19 8.05
CA ILE A 236 2.03 17.93 8.12
C ILE A 236 2.51 17.09 6.95
N ARG A 237 3.11 15.93 7.24
CA ARG A 237 3.87 15.14 6.27
C ARG A 237 4.96 16.00 5.62
N SER A 238 5.01 16.05 4.30
CA SER A 238 5.96 16.90 3.55
C SER A 238 5.46 18.32 3.27
N ILE A 239 4.26 18.69 3.74
CA ILE A 239 3.62 19.97 3.39
C ILE A 239 3.87 21.00 4.50
N LYS A 240 4.51 22.12 4.13
CA LYS A 240 4.59 23.32 4.96
C LYS A 240 3.22 23.99 5.04
N VAL A 241 2.67 24.09 6.24
CA VAL A 241 1.36 24.71 6.47
C VAL A 241 1.47 26.22 6.53
N THR A 242 0.56 26.91 5.86
CA THR A 242 0.52 28.39 5.80
C THR A 242 -0.53 29.03 6.71
N ALA A 243 -1.52 28.24 7.16
CA ALA A 243 -2.63 28.69 8.00
C ALA A 243 -2.22 28.94 9.46
N VAL A 244 -1.13 28.33 9.95
CA VAL A 244 -0.64 28.52 11.32
C VAL A 244 0.14 29.82 11.41
N LYS A 245 -0.32 30.74 12.26
CA LYS A 245 0.33 32.05 12.48
C LYS A 245 1.18 32.10 13.74
N ASP A 246 0.94 31.18 14.69
CA ASP A 246 1.76 31.03 15.89
C ASP A 246 2.31 29.60 16.05
N PRO A 247 3.37 29.23 15.28
CA PRO A 247 4.03 27.93 15.39
C PRO A 247 4.59 27.63 16.79
N ALA A 248 4.94 28.67 17.56
CA ALA A 248 5.51 28.51 18.89
C ALA A 248 4.50 27.86 19.85
N SER A 249 3.26 28.34 19.83
CA SER A 249 2.16 27.76 20.63
C SER A 249 1.47 26.55 19.99
N PHE A 250 1.79 26.23 18.73
CA PHE A 250 1.12 25.15 18.00
C PHE A 250 1.37 23.77 18.64
N GLU A 251 0.31 22.99 18.80
CA GLU A 251 0.30 21.62 19.29
C GLU A 251 -0.70 20.75 18.53
N ILE A 252 -0.54 19.44 18.64
CA ILE A 252 -1.54 18.46 18.21
C ILE A 252 -2.26 17.95 19.45
N ILE A 253 -3.58 18.09 19.46
CA ILE A 253 -4.45 17.60 20.52
C ILE A 253 -5.32 16.46 20.00
N SER A 254 -5.75 15.57 20.89
CA SER A 254 -6.69 14.50 20.58
C SER A 254 -8.03 14.80 21.25
N ILE A 255 -9.11 14.89 20.48
CA ILE A 255 -10.47 15.06 20.98
C ILE A 255 -11.30 13.90 20.42
N GLN A 256 -11.86 13.06 21.30
CA GLN A 256 -12.63 11.87 20.90
C GLN A 256 -11.90 11.00 19.86
N ASP A 257 -10.63 10.66 20.13
CA ASP A 257 -9.75 9.87 19.24
C ASP A 257 -9.45 10.49 17.87
N GLU A 258 -9.89 11.72 17.59
CA GLU A 258 -9.53 12.50 16.41
C GLU A 258 -8.43 13.52 16.74
N LEU A 259 -7.48 13.69 15.82
CA LEU A 259 -6.38 14.65 15.98
C LEU A 259 -6.74 16.01 15.39
N PHE A 260 -6.51 17.06 16.17
CA PHE A 260 -6.68 18.46 15.78
C PHE A 260 -5.37 19.22 15.97
N GLY A 261 -5.12 20.17 15.06
CA GLY A 261 -4.09 21.18 15.28
C GLY A 261 -4.66 22.30 16.12
N LYS A 262 -3.87 22.86 17.03
CA LYS A 262 -4.28 24.00 17.84
C LYS A 262 -3.11 24.91 18.07
N ASP A 263 -3.32 26.21 17.91
CA ASP A 263 -2.47 27.24 18.49
C ASP A 263 -3.29 28.08 19.48
N LYS A 264 -2.68 29.10 20.10
CA LYS A 264 -3.35 29.91 21.12
C LYS A 264 -4.60 30.66 20.60
N ASN A 265 -4.71 30.87 19.29
CA ASN A 265 -5.74 31.69 18.65
C ASN A 265 -6.64 30.90 17.69
N GLN A 266 -6.28 29.67 17.34
CA GLN A 266 -6.99 28.91 16.32
C GLN A 266 -6.96 27.40 16.59
N ILE A 267 -8.06 26.73 16.30
CA ILE A 267 -8.14 25.27 16.18
C ILE A 267 -8.32 24.88 14.70
N TYR A 268 -7.75 23.74 14.31
CA TYR A 268 -7.66 23.26 12.93
C TYR A 268 -8.05 21.79 12.84
N ALA A 269 -8.83 21.44 11.82
CA ALA A 269 -9.04 20.03 11.44
C ALA A 269 -7.85 19.53 10.61
N LEU A 270 -7.37 18.30 10.88
CA LEU A 270 -6.33 17.64 10.09
C LEU A 270 -6.92 16.93 8.88
N HIS A 271 -6.67 17.42 7.67
CA HIS A 271 -7.22 16.88 6.42
C HIS A 271 -6.10 16.50 5.45
N TYR A 272 -5.63 15.27 5.52
CA TYR A 272 -4.45 14.82 4.76
C TYR A 272 -4.60 14.78 3.22
N SER A 273 -5.82 14.83 2.70
CA SER A 273 -6.12 14.84 1.26
C SER A 273 -6.20 16.24 0.67
N ALA A 274 -6.27 17.28 1.51
CA ALA A 274 -6.33 18.66 1.06
C ALA A 274 -4.93 19.19 0.68
N GLU A 275 -4.88 20.23 -0.17
CA GLU A 275 -3.62 20.92 -0.50
C GLU A 275 -2.98 21.58 0.73
N GLN A 276 -3.81 22.10 1.63
CA GLN A 276 -3.40 22.58 2.95
C GLN A 276 -4.02 21.67 4.02
N PRO A 277 -3.21 20.88 4.72
CA PRO A 277 -3.70 19.79 5.56
C PRO A 277 -4.23 20.24 6.93
N LEU A 278 -4.24 21.55 7.22
CA LEU A 278 -4.85 22.14 8.40
C LEU A 278 -5.90 23.15 7.96
N ILE A 279 -7.16 22.84 8.21
CA ILE A 279 -8.29 23.73 7.87
C ILE A 279 -8.75 24.44 9.15
N PRO A 280 -8.67 25.79 9.23
CA PRO A 280 -9.04 26.54 10.42
C PRO A 280 -10.55 26.58 10.63
N PHE A 281 -11.00 26.38 11.88
CA PHE A 281 -12.39 26.61 12.28
C PHE A 281 -12.69 28.12 12.37
N PRO A 282 -13.59 28.69 11.56
CA PRO A 282 -13.77 30.14 11.48
C PRO A 282 -14.29 30.80 12.77
N ASP A 283 -13.47 31.69 13.36
CA ASP A 283 -13.70 32.39 14.64
C ASP A 283 -14.18 31.48 15.79
N ALA A 284 -13.58 30.29 15.90
CA ALA A 284 -13.94 29.36 16.95
C ALA A 284 -13.61 29.87 18.35
N ASP A 285 -14.54 29.72 19.28
CA ASP A 285 -14.27 29.90 20.71
C ASP A 285 -13.57 28.65 21.24
N ILE A 286 -12.24 28.70 21.26
CA ILE A 286 -11.36 27.59 21.65
C ILE A 286 -11.64 27.07 23.05
N ALA A 287 -12.07 27.94 23.97
CA ALA A 287 -12.29 27.57 25.36
C ALA A 287 -13.54 26.71 25.54
N THR A 288 -14.51 26.83 24.62
CA THR A 288 -15.78 26.11 24.64
C THR A 288 -15.93 25.12 23.49
N PHE A 289 -14.86 24.91 22.71
CA PHE A 289 -14.88 24.03 21.56
C PHE A 289 -15.03 22.56 21.97
N GLU A 290 -16.03 21.90 21.39
CA GLU A 290 -16.41 20.52 21.65
C GLU A 290 -16.65 19.80 20.32
N VAL A 291 -16.11 18.59 20.19
CA VAL A 291 -16.45 17.68 19.09
C VAL A 291 -17.68 16.88 19.50
N ILE A 292 -18.68 16.81 18.64
CA ILE A 292 -19.94 16.08 18.90
C ILE A 292 -19.85 14.66 18.30
N GLY A 293 -19.07 14.50 17.23
CA GLY A 293 -18.94 13.27 16.45
C GLY A 293 -19.53 13.42 15.05
N GLU A 294 -19.34 12.42 14.19
CA GLU A 294 -19.82 12.42 12.80
C GLU A 294 -19.44 13.70 12.01
N GLN A 295 -18.23 14.21 12.25
CA GLN A 295 -17.69 15.45 11.65
C GLN A 295 -18.45 16.73 12.03
N TYR A 296 -19.20 16.71 13.15
CA TYR A 296 -19.78 17.88 13.77
C TYR A 296 -19.00 18.30 15.01
N ALA A 297 -18.79 19.60 15.13
CA ALA A 297 -18.22 20.24 16.32
C ALA A 297 -19.02 21.50 16.63
N LYS A 298 -18.92 22.01 17.85
CA LYS A 298 -19.54 23.25 18.25
C LYS A 298 -18.65 24.01 19.22
N ASP A 299 -18.93 25.30 19.33
CA ASP A 299 -18.54 26.09 20.49
C ASP A 299 -19.78 26.80 21.04
N LYS A 300 -19.62 27.67 22.04
CA LYS A 300 -20.76 28.37 22.64
C LYS A 300 -21.55 29.28 21.67
N ASN A 301 -20.97 29.63 20.52
CA ASN A 301 -21.52 30.58 19.56
C ASN A 301 -21.96 29.93 18.25
N LYS A 302 -21.27 28.87 17.80
CA LYS A 302 -21.43 28.32 16.44
C LYS A 302 -21.41 26.79 16.43
N VAL A 303 -22.05 26.23 15.41
CA VAL A 303 -21.95 24.80 15.05
C VAL A 303 -21.21 24.67 13.72
N TYR A 304 -20.32 23.69 13.65
CA TYR A 304 -19.42 23.43 12.54
C TYR A 304 -19.63 22.03 11.97
N TYR A 305 -19.45 21.91 10.66
CA TYR A 305 -19.31 20.65 9.96
C TYR A 305 -17.98 20.62 9.20
N TYR A 306 -17.09 19.70 9.58
CA TYR A 306 -15.67 19.69 9.18
C TYR A 306 -15.26 18.44 8.39
N SER A 307 -16.12 17.99 7.47
CA SER A 307 -15.90 16.76 6.69
C SER A 307 -14.61 16.75 5.88
N TYR A 308 -13.89 15.62 5.88
CA TYR A 308 -12.69 15.37 5.07
C TYR A 308 -12.92 15.49 3.54
N HIS A 309 -14.18 15.56 3.11
CA HIS A 309 -14.56 15.77 1.70
C HIS A 309 -14.76 17.24 1.34
N LEU A 310 -14.62 18.16 2.30
CA LEU A 310 -14.73 19.60 2.10
C LEU A 310 -13.36 20.26 2.17
N ASN A 311 -13.15 21.29 1.35
CA ASN A 311 -11.93 22.10 1.37
C ASN A 311 -11.98 23.22 2.43
N GLU A 312 -13.13 23.41 3.07
CA GLU A 312 -13.35 24.40 4.11
C GLU A 312 -14.35 23.88 5.14
N ILE A 313 -14.27 24.39 6.36
CA ILE A 313 -15.20 24.06 7.44
C ILE A 313 -16.47 24.86 7.25
N ARG A 314 -17.60 24.17 7.22
CA ARG A 314 -18.90 24.82 7.10
C ARG A 314 -19.40 25.24 8.47
N VAL A 315 -19.70 26.52 8.62
CA VAL A 315 -20.46 27.04 9.76
C VAL A 315 -21.95 26.89 9.45
N LEU A 316 -22.70 26.23 10.33
CA LEU A 316 -24.15 26.09 10.20
C LEU A 316 -24.81 27.37 10.68
N ALA A 317 -25.21 28.22 9.73
CA ALA A 317 -25.86 29.49 10.04
C ALA A 317 -27.15 29.26 10.84
N ASP A 318 -27.33 30.05 11.89
CA ASP A 318 -28.51 30.06 12.77
C ASP A 318 -28.82 28.70 13.43
N ALA A 319 -27.86 27.78 13.50
CA ALA A 319 -27.98 26.59 14.32
C ALA A 319 -27.77 26.95 15.79
N ASP A 320 -28.61 26.42 16.67
CA ASP A 320 -28.48 26.63 18.12
C ASP A 320 -27.44 25.65 18.70
N PRO A 321 -26.25 26.11 19.14
CA PRO A 321 -25.20 25.22 19.63
C PRO A 321 -25.58 24.55 20.96
N GLU A 322 -26.42 25.18 21.78
CA GLU A 322 -26.80 24.64 23.09
C GLU A 322 -27.60 23.34 22.93
N THR A 323 -28.53 23.33 21.97
CA THR A 323 -29.42 22.20 21.69
C THR A 323 -28.93 21.27 20.59
N PHE A 324 -27.81 21.59 19.92
CA PHE A 324 -27.29 20.78 18.82
C PHE A 324 -26.83 19.39 19.28
N THR A 325 -27.37 18.35 18.62
CA THR A 325 -27.09 16.93 18.88
C THR A 325 -27.10 16.11 17.59
N LEU A 326 -26.42 14.96 17.60
CA LEU A 326 -26.53 13.97 16.55
C LEU A 326 -27.89 13.26 16.65
N TYR A 327 -28.61 13.22 15.52
CA TYR A 327 -29.94 12.63 15.44
C TYR A 327 -30.15 12.04 14.06
N PHE A 328 -30.11 10.71 13.98
CA PHE A 328 -30.38 9.99 12.74
C PHE A 328 -31.89 9.79 12.55
N ASP A 329 -32.43 10.44 11.51
CA ASP A 329 -33.81 10.24 11.07
C ASP A 329 -33.80 9.60 9.68
N GLN A 330 -34.18 8.32 9.62
CA GLN A 330 -34.22 7.59 8.36
C GLN A 330 -35.26 8.16 7.37
N SER A 331 -36.38 8.68 7.87
CA SER A 331 -37.46 9.22 7.04
C SER A 331 -37.08 10.55 6.39
N ARG A 332 -36.36 11.40 7.14
CA ARG A 332 -35.85 12.70 6.67
C ARG A 332 -34.47 12.61 6.05
N ARG A 333 -33.78 11.48 6.21
CA ARG A 333 -32.39 11.26 5.80
C ARG A 333 -31.44 12.31 6.41
N THR A 334 -31.67 12.69 7.65
CA THR A 334 -30.88 13.68 8.42
C THR A 334 -30.03 12.99 9.48
N ASP A 335 -28.92 13.61 9.85
CA ASP A 335 -27.91 13.08 10.78
C ASP A 335 -27.69 13.96 12.03
N ALA A 336 -28.21 15.19 12.05
CA ALA A 336 -28.13 16.07 13.20
C ALA A 336 -29.35 17.00 13.34
N THR A 337 -29.56 17.55 14.53
CA THR A 337 -30.60 18.53 14.82
C THR A 337 -30.20 19.50 15.92
N ASP A 338 -30.74 20.71 15.90
CA ASP A 338 -30.72 21.66 17.03
C ASP A 338 -32.07 21.70 17.77
N GLY A 339 -32.93 20.69 17.58
CA GLY A 339 -34.27 20.62 18.14
C GLY A 339 -35.34 21.38 17.33
N LYS A 340 -34.95 22.28 16.42
CA LYS A 340 -35.87 22.98 15.50
C LYS A 340 -35.56 22.67 14.04
N LYS A 341 -34.28 22.56 13.70
CA LYS A 341 -33.73 22.35 12.38
C LYS A 341 -33.07 20.99 12.30
N TYR A 342 -33.10 20.40 11.11
CA TYR A 342 -32.52 19.09 10.83
C TYR A 342 -31.51 19.22 9.72
N TYR A 343 -30.34 18.62 9.92
CA TYR A 343 -29.17 18.75 9.06
C TYR A 343 -28.78 17.40 8.49
N ARG A 344 -28.16 17.43 7.31
CA ARG A 344 -27.53 16.28 6.68
C ARG A 344 -26.18 16.71 6.15
N ALA A 345 -25.10 16.12 6.63
CA ALA A 345 -23.73 16.47 6.24
C ALA A 345 -23.48 18.00 6.26
N GLY A 346 -23.91 18.64 7.35
CA GLY A 346 -23.83 20.08 7.58
C GLY A 346 -24.72 20.94 6.67
N ILE A 347 -25.66 20.36 5.91
CA ILE A 347 -26.62 21.10 5.09
C ILE A 347 -27.98 21.09 5.81
N LEU A 348 -28.59 22.27 5.96
CA LEU A 348 -29.97 22.37 6.44
C LEU A 348 -30.92 21.64 5.48
N HIS A 349 -31.68 20.68 6.00
CA HIS A 349 -32.57 19.83 5.20
C HIS A 349 -34.04 20.10 5.49
N ALA A 350 -34.41 20.34 6.75
CA ALA A 350 -35.78 20.61 7.15
C ALA A 350 -35.84 21.49 8.41
N GLU A 351 -36.93 22.23 8.57
CA GLU A 351 -37.25 22.98 9.78
C GLU A 351 -38.62 22.58 10.30
N GLN A 352 -38.74 22.40 11.62
CA GLN A 352 -40.00 22.18 12.29
C GLN A 352 -40.77 23.51 12.30
N LYS A 353 -41.84 23.60 11.51
CA LYS A 353 -42.73 24.77 11.54
C LYS A 353 -43.34 24.88 12.94
N SER A 354 -43.15 26.03 13.57
CA SER A 354 -43.90 26.40 14.78
C SER A 354 -45.38 26.47 14.42
N ASN A 355 -46.20 25.59 15.03
CA ASN A 355 -47.66 25.65 14.96
C ASN A 355 -48.20 26.81 15.79
#